data_AF-U6DFP1-F1
#
_entry.id   AF-U6DFP1-F1
#
_cell.length_a   1.000
_cell.length_b   1.000
_cell.length_c   1.000
_cell.angle_alpha   90.00
_cell.angle_beta   90.00
_cell.angle_gamma   90.00
#
_symmetry.space_group_name_H-M   'P 1'
#
loop_
_entity.id
_entity.type
_entity.pdbx_description
1 polymer ?
#
loop_
_entity_poly.entity_id
_entity_poly.type
_entity_poly.pdbx_seq_one_letter_code
_entity_poly.pdbx_strand_id
1 'polypeptide(L)'
;EWKSGKRKAEKDELVGVMIFSTMEPEAPDLDLIEIEQKCDAVGKFTKAMDDGVKELLTVGQEHWKRCTGPLPKEYQKIGKALQSLATVFSSSGYQGETDLNAAITEAGKTYEEIAGLVAEQPKKDLHFLMECNHEYKGFLGCFPDIIGAHKGAIEKVKESDKLVATSKITPQDKQNMVKRVGTMSYALQAEMNHFHSNRIYDYNSVIRLYLEQQVQFYETIAEKLRQALGRFPVM
;
A
#
# COMPACT_ATOMS: atom_id res chain seq x y z
N GLU A 1 -35.77 -7.73 11.03
CA GLU A 1 -35.11 -6.41 11.03
C GLU A 1 -34.22 -6.17 9.80
N TRP A 2 -33.23 -7.03 9.49
CA TRP A 2 -32.33 -6.89 8.32
C TRP A 2 -32.99 -6.46 7.00
N LYS A 3 -34.02 -7.20 6.53
CA LYS A 3 -34.69 -6.91 5.25
C LYS A 3 -35.35 -5.53 5.22
N SER A 4 -35.85 -5.05 6.37
CA SER A 4 -36.46 -3.73 6.47
C SER A 4 -35.39 -2.65 6.46
N GLY A 5 -34.28 -2.84 7.18
CA GLY A 5 -33.13 -1.93 7.15
C GLY A 5 -32.53 -1.79 5.76
N LYS A 6 -32.30 -2.91 5.05
CA LYS A 6 -31.83 -2.90 3.66
C LYS A 6 -32.74 -2.09 2.73
N ARG A 7 -34.05 -2.36 2.76
CA ARG A 7 -35.03 -1.61 1.93
C ARG A 7 -35.11 -0.13 2.27
N LYS A 8 -34.82 0.25 3.53
CA LYS A 8 -34.76 1.65 3.94
C LYS A 8 -33.53 2.33 3.33
N ALA A 9 -32.36 1.70 3.38
CA ALA A 9 -31.13 2.20 2.78
C ALA A 9 -31.23 2.32 1.25
N GLU A 10 -31.85 1.35 0.57
CA GLU A 10 -32.04 1.36 -0.89
C GLU A 10 -32.97 2.48 -1.39
N LYS A 11 -33.77 3.09 -0.50
CA LYS A 11 -34.73 4.16 -0.83
C LYS A 11 -34.26 5.54 -0.38
N ASP A 12 -33.03 5.67 0.10
CA ASP A 12 -32.51 6.96 0.53
C ASP A 12 -32.29 7.88 -0.68
N GLU A 13 -32.90 9.07 -0.64
CA GLU A 13 -32.80 10.08 -1.69
C GLU A 13 -31.62 11.04 -1.47
N LEU A 14 -31.02 11.04 -0.26
CA LEU A 14 -29.89 11.90 0.13
C LEU A 14 -28.54 11.32 -0.33
N VAL A 15 -28.45 10.97 -1.61
CA VAL A 15 -27.30 10.31 -2.24
C VAL A 15 -26.63 11.19 -3.30
N GLY A 16 -25.39 10.83 -3.67
CA GLY A 16 -24.61 11.59 -4.65
C GLY A 16 -24.40 13.05 -4.20
N VAL A 17 -24.62 14.01 -5.08
CA VAL A 17 -24.46 15.45 -4.77
C VAL A 17 -25.48 15.98 -3.75
N MET A 18 -26.53 15.23 -3.44
CA MET A 18 -27.48 15.59 -2.40
C MET A 18 -26.92 15.38 -1.00
N ILE A 19 -25.85 14.59 -0.84
CA ILE A 19 -25.22 14.43 0.47
C ILE A 19 -24.73 15.77 1.05
N PHE A 20 -24.29 16.71 0.20
CA PHE A 20 -23.82 18.00 0.67
C PHE A 20 -24.92 18.88 1.28
N SER A 21 -26.20 18.58 1.06
CA SER A 21 -27.29 19.33 1.73
C SER A 21 -27.51 18.92 3.17
N THR A 22 -26.86 17.85 3.65
CA THR A 22 -26.92 17.41 5.05
C THR A 22 -25.71 17.88 5.86
N MET A 23 -24.80 18.64 5.23
CA MET A 23 -23.56 19.11 5.84
C MET A 23 -23.66 20.59 6.18
N GLU A 24 -23.28 20.95 7.40
CA GLU A 24 -23.32 22.32 7.91
C GLU A 24 -21.92 22.74 8.38
N PRO A 25 -21.13 23.42 7.53
CA PRO A 25 -19.83 23.95 7.95
C PRO A 25 -20.00 25.06 9.00
N GLU A 26 -19.37 24.91 10.16
CA GLU A 26 -19.31 25.95 11.21
C GLU A 26 -18.20 26.98 10.90
N ALA A 27 -18.19 27.51 9.68
CA ALA A 27 -17.16 28.42 9.19
C ALA A 27 -17.74 29.40 8.15
N PRO A 28 -17.06 30.54 7.88
CA PRO A 28 -17.49 31.48 6.86
C PRO A 28 -17.54 30.86 5.46
N ASP A 29 -18.33 31.47 4.57
CA ASP A 29 -18.36 31.08 3.16
C ASP A 29 -16.97 31.29 2.52
N LEU A 30 -16.56 30.30 1.71
CA LEU A 30 -15.28 30.32 0.99
C LEU A 30 -15.42 31.09 -0.33
N ASP A 31 -14.35 31.77 -0.74
CA ASP A 31 -14.30 32.37 -2.06
C ASP A 31 -14.03 31.32 -3.15
N LEU A 32 -14.49 31.61 -4.38
CA LEU A 32 -14.41 30.65 -5.48
C LEU A 32 -12.97 30.33 -5.89
N ILE A 33 -12.04 31.27 -5.72
CA ILE A 33 -10.63 31.08 -6.07
C ILE A 33 -10.00 30.10 -5.07
N GLU A 34 -10.26 30.29 -3.77
CA GLU A 34 -9.81 29.36 -2.74
C GLU A 34 -10.36 27.95 -2.99
N ILE A 35 -11.66 27.82 -3.27
CA ILE A 35 -12.29 26.52 -3.57
C ILE A 35 -11.59 25.80 -4.74
N GLU A 36 -11.33 26.52 -5.82
CA GLU A 36 -10.66 25.97 -7.00
C GLU A 36 -9.22 25.54 -6.68
N GLN A 37 -8.47 26.38 -5.97
CA GLN A 37 -7.09 26.06 -5.54
C GLN A 37 -7.03 24.81 -4.67
N LYS A 38 -7.98 24.65 -3.73
CA LYS A 38 -8.06 23.45 -2.88
C LYS A 38 -8.38 22.20 -3.70
N CYS A 39 -9.35 22.29 -4.60
CA CYS A 39 -9.73 21.19 -5.49
C CYS A 39 -8.54 20.73 -6.35
N ASP A 40 -7.81 21.67 -6.95
CA ASP A 40 -6.63 21.38 -7.77
C ASP A 40 -5.47 20.81 -6.97
N ALA A 41 -5.24 21.32 -5.76
CA ALA A 41 -4.21 20.79 -4.86
C ALA A 41 -4.47 19.32 -4.51
N VAL A 42 -5.72 18.97 -4.19
CA VAL A 42 -6.10 17.57 -3.92
C VAL A 42 -5.92 16.70 -5.15
N GLY A 43 -6.42 17.13 -6.31
CA GLY A 43 -6.28 16.37 -7.56
C GLY A 43 -4.82 16.12 -7.94
N LYS A 44 -3.94 17.11 -7.75
CA LYS A 44 -2.50 16.95 -7.99
C LYS A 44 -1.86 15.96 -7.02
N PHE A 45 -2.17 16.09 -5.73
CA PHE A 45 -1.61 15.22 -4.69
C PHE A 45 -2.03 13.76 -4.88
N THR A 46 -3.33 13.50 -5.03
CA THR A 46 -3.85 12.12 -5.13
C THR A 46 -3.38 11.44 -6.40
N LYS A 47 -3.26 12.17 -7.50
CA LYS A 47 -2.67 11.63 -8.74
C LYS A 47 -1.21 11.23 -8.55
N ALA A 48 -0.39 12.11 -7.95
CA ALA A 48 1.02 11.82 -7.70
C ALA A 48 1.20 10.64 -6.74
N MET A 49 0.37 10.56 -5.70
CA MET A 49 0.39 9.45 -4.75
C MET A 49 -0.03 8.12 -5.42
N ASP A 50 -1.07 8.12 -6.27
CA ASP A 50 -1.52 6.94 -7.00
C ASP A 50 -0.40 6.35 -7.87
N ASP A 51 0.36 7.20 -8.57
CA ASP A 51 1.49 6.77 -9.38
C ASP A 51 2.61 6.17 -8.51
N GLY A 52 2.96 6.81 -7.39
CA GLY A 52 3.97 6.29 -6.46
C GLY A 52 3.58 4.98 -5.78
N VAL A 53 2.30 4.84 -5.39
CA VAL A 53 1.76 3.60 -4.82
C VAL A 53 1.80 2.47 -5.85
N LYS A 54 1.44 2.73 -7.11
CA LYS A 54 1.50 1.73 -8.19
C LYS A 54 2.92 1.28 -8.48
N GLU A 55 3.89 2.19 -8.44
CA GLU A 55 5.31 1.85 -8.57
C GLU A 55 5.76 0.92 -7.45
N LEU A 56 5.47 1.28 -6.19
CA LEU A 56 5.82 0.47 -5.02
C LEU A 56 5.19 -0.94 -5.07
N LEU A 57 3.93 -1.03 -5.51
CA LEU A 57 3.25 -2.30 -5.72
C LEU A 57 3.90 -3.14 -6.81
N THR A 58 4.38 -2.51 -7.88
CA THR A 58 5.04 -3.20 -8.99
C THR A 58 6.35 -3.81 -8.55
N VAL A 59 7.24 -3.00 -7.96
CA VAL A 59 8.56 -3.49 -7.50
C VAL A 59 8.42 -4.49 -6.35
N GLY A 60 7.44 -4.29 -5.46
CA GLY A 60 7.12 -5.25 -4.39
C GLY A 60 6.65 -6.60 -4.94
N GLN A 61 5.76 -6.59 -5.94
CA GLN A 61 5.28 -7.83 -6.57
C GLN A 61 6.37 -8.57 -7.36
N GLU A 62 7.26 -7.84 -8.03
CA GLU A 62 8.44 -8.42 -8.70
C GLU A 62 9.39 -9.06 -7.69
N HIS A 63 9.69 -8.35 -6.60
CA HIS A 63 10.53 -8.86 -5.52
C HIS A 63 9.92 -10.10 -4.87
N TRP A 64 8.60 -10.09 -4.60
CA TRP A 64 7.87 -11.25 -4.08
C TRP A 64 8.10 -12.47 -4.97
N LYS A 65 7.86 -12.35 -6.28
CA LYS A 65 8.01 -13.47 -7.24
C LYS A 65 9.44 -14.01 -7.25
N ARG A 66 10.44 -13.15 -7.08
CA ARG A 66 11.84 -13.55 -6.97
C ARG A 66 12.09 -14.37 -5.70
N CYS A 67 11.62 -13.87 -4.55
CA CYS A 67 11.79 -14.50 -3.25
C CYS A 67 11.03 -15.81 -3.10
N THR A 68 9.90 -16.00 -3.78
CA THR A 68 9.13 -17.26 -3.76
C THR A 68 9.40 -18.17 -4.96
N GLY A 69 10.37 -17.83 -5.82
CA GLY A 69 10.58 -18.50 -7.10
C GLY A 69 12.04 -18.86 -7.34
N PRO A 70 12.79 -18.09 -8.13
CA PRO A 70 14.18 -18.39 -8.49
C PRO A 70 15.15 -18.34 -7.30
N LEU A 71 14.99 -17.40 -6.37
CA LEU A 71 15.99 -17.18 -5.31
C LEU A 71 16.12 -18.37 -4.34
N PRO A 72 15.04 -18.95 -3.78
CA PRO A 72 15.14 -20.18 -2.99
C PRO A 72 15.78 -21.35 -3.75
N LYS A 73 15.52 -21.46 -5.07
CA LYS A 73 16.09 -22.52 -5.89
C LYS A 73 17.62 -22.40 -6.01
N GLU A 74 18.16 -21.18 -5.97
CA GLU A 74 19.61 -20.97 -5.94
C GLU A 74 20.22 -21.48 -4.63
N TYR A 75 19.65 -21.12 -3.49
CA TYR A 75 20.08 -21.64 -2.18
C TYR A 75 19.97 -23.18 -2.11
N GLN A 76 18.89 -23.77 -2.61
CA GLN A 76 18.73 -25.23 -2.69
C GLN A 76 19.80 -25.89 -3.57
N LYS A 77 20.13 -25.30 -4.73
CA LYS A 77 21.19 -25.82 -5.61
C LYS A 77 22.55 -25.79 -4.95
N ILE A 78 22.87 -24.70 -4.25
CA ILE A 78 24.12 -24.59 -3.47
C ILE A 78 24.15 -25.67 -2.39
N GLY A 79 23.08 -25.81 -1.61
CA GLY A 79 22.98 -26.81 -0.55
C GLY A 79 23.18 -28.25 -1.04
N LYS A 80 22.58 -28.59 -2.19
CA LYS A 80 22.75 -29.91 -2.84
C LYS A 80 24.13 -30.13 -3.45
N ALA A 81 24.75 -29.09 -3.97
CA ALA A 81 26.11 -29.16 -4.50
C ALA A 81 27.12 -29.47 -3.38
N LEU A 82 26.98 -28.81 -2.22
CA LEU A 82 27.81 -29.09 -1.04
C LEU A 82 27.66 -30.54 -0.56
N GLN A 83 26.43 -31.04 -0.45
CA GLN A 83 26.17 -32.43 -0.04
C GLN A 83 26.70 -33.45 -1.06
N SER A 84 26.54 -33.17 -2.35
CA SER A 84 27.13 -34.00 -3.42
C SER A 84 28.65 -34.06 -3.29
N LEU A 85 29.30 -32.92 -3.02
CA LEU A 85 30.75 -32.85 -2.83
C LEU A 85 31.22 -33.65 -1.60
N ALA A 86 30.54 -33.51 -0.47
CA ALA A 86 30.83 -34.29 0.74
C ALA A 86 30.67 -35.81 0.51
N THR A 87 29.71 -36.20 -0.32
CA THR A 87 29.51 -37.61 -0.74
C THR A 87 30.70 -38.12 -1.55
N VAL A 88 31.21 -37.30 -2.49
CA VAL A 88 32.41 -37.63 -3.27
C VAL A 88 33.63 -37.78 -2.36
N PHE A 89 33.84 -36.86 -1.40
CA PHE A 89 34.95 -36.99 -0.46
C PHE A 89 34.83 -38.28 0.36
N SER A 90 33.64 -38.57 0.88
CA SER A 90 33.38 -39.80 1.64
C SER A 90 33.67 -41.10 0.85
N SER A 91 33.69 -41.05 -0.49
CA SER A 91 34.06 -42.19 -1.33
C SER A 91 35.57 -42.49 -1.37
N SER A 92 36.42 -41.60 -0.85
CA SER A 92 37.87 -41.79 -0.76
C SER A 92 38.28 -42.97 0.15
N GLY A 93 37.43 -43.32 1.11
CA GLY A 93 37.73 -44.31 2.15
C GLY A 93 38.71 -43.82 3.23
N TYR A 94 39.19 -42.58 3.16
CA TYR A 94 40.11 -42.01 4.14
C TYR A 94 39.37 -41.65 5.44
N GLN A 95 39.79 -42.22 6.57
CA GLN A 95 39.12 -42.01 7.86
C GLN A 95 39.42 -40.64 8.48
N GLY A 96 40.49 -39.95 8.05
CA GLY A 96 40.91 -38.67 8.63
C GLY A 96 40.06 -37.45 8.23
N GLU A 97 39.05 -37.62 7.38
CA GLU A 97 38.22 -36.53 6.83
C GLU A 97 36.73 -36.64 7.19
N THR A 98 36.35 -37.60 8.05
CA THR A 98 34.94 -37.84 8.40
C THR A 98 34.25 -36.59 8.98
N ASP A 99 34.92 -35.87 9.88
CA ASP A 99 34.36 -34.66 10.52
C ASP A 99 34.21 -33.51 9.52
N LEU A 100 35.18 -33.35 8.60
CA LEU A 100 35.11 -32.37 7.52
C LEU A 100 33.92 -32.65 6.60
N ASN A 101 33.76 -33.90 6.17
CA ASN A 101 32.68 -34.31 5.28
C ASN A 101 31.30 -34.14 5.93
N ALA A 102 31.20 -34.42 7.24
CA ALA A 102 30.00 -34.15 8.03
C ALA A 102 29.70 -32.65 8.10
N ALA A 103 30.69 -31.81 8.37
CA ALA A 103 30.51 -30.34 8.40
C ALA A 103 30.05 -29.77 7.06
N ILE A 104 30.62 -30.22 5.94
CA ILE A 104 30.20 -29.81 4.58
C ILE A 104 28.76 -30.25 4.29
N THR A 105 28.39 -31.48 4.67
CA THR A 105 27.02 -32.00 4.51
C THR A 105 26.02 -31.13 5.26
N GLU A 106 26.34 -30.76 6.50
CA GLU A 106 25.47 -29.96 7.36
C GLU A 106 25.38 -28.49 6.91
N ALA A 107 26.47 -27.93 6.38
CA ALA A 107 26.42 -26.65 5.68
C ALA A 107 25.47 -26.72 4.48
N GLY A 108 25.51 -27.79 3.71
CA GLY A 108 24.58 -28.01 2.60
C GLY A 108 23.12 -28.03 3.04
N LYS A 109 22.78 -28.76 4.11
CA LYS A 109 21.43 -28.75 4.70
C LYS A 109 21.01 -27.36 5.20
N THR A 110 21.93 -26.63 5.81
CA THR A 110 21.70 -25.24 6.27
C THR A 110 21.30 -24.32 5.12
N TYR A 111 21.93 -24.45 3.95
CA TYR A 111 21.55 -23.70 2.75
C TYR A 111 20.14 -24.08 2.24
N GLU A 112 19.74 -25.35 2.33
CA GLU A 112 18.36 -25.76 2.01
C GLU A 112 17.33 -25.21 3.00
N GLU A 113 17.66 -25.13 4.29
CA GLU A 113 16.82 -24.47 5.30
C GLU A 113 16.66 -22.98 5.03
N ILE A 114 17.76 -22.29 4.67
CA ILE A 114 17.73 -20.87 4.29
C ILE A 114 16.82 -20.67 3.06
N ALA A 115 16.85 -21.58 2.09
CA ALA A 115 15.92 -21.51 0.96
C ALA A 115 14.45 -21.53 1.40
N GLY A 116 14.11 -22.39 2.37
CA GLY A 116 12.77 -22.43 2.97
C GLY A 116 12.41 -21.12 3.68
N LEU A 117 13.34 -20.56 4.45
CA LEU A 117 13.14 -19.26 5.10
C LEU A 117 12.90 -18.13 4.10
N VAL A 118 13.70 -18.05 3.04
CA VAL A 118 13.57 -17.04 1.97
C VAL A 118 12.22 -17.14 1.28
N ALA A 119 11.77 -18.36 0.96
CA ALA A 119 10.51 -18.60 0.28
C ALA A 119 9.28 -18.19 1.11
N GLU A 120 9.37 -18.34 2.43
CA GLU A 120 8.26 -18.05 3.35
C GLU A 120 8.28 -16.61 3.88
N GLN A 121 9.40 -15.90 3.77
CA GLN A 121 9.57 -14.56 4.35
C GLN A 121 8.55 -13.53 3.84
N PRO A 122 8.22 -13.42 2.53
CA PRO A 122 7.31 -12.39 2.05
C PRO A 122 5.94 -12.37 2.74
N LYS A 123 5.48 -13.52 3.27
CA LYS A 123 4.22 -13.63 4.00
C LYS A 123 4.24 -12.94 5.37
N LYS A 124 5.43 -12.66 5.90
CA LYS A 124 5.64 -12.11 7.24
C LYS A 124 5.87 -10.61 7.26
N ASP A 125 6.18 -10.01 6.11
CA ASP A 125 6.55 -8.59 6.02
C ASP A 125 5.97 -7.92 4.77
N LEU A 126 6.42 -8.30 3.59
CA LEU A 126 6.06 -7.72 2.30
C LEU A 126 4.55 -7.80 2.06
N HIS A 127 3.88 -8.83 2.59
CA HIS A 127 2.43 -8.97 2.54
C HIS A 127 1.73 -7.75 3.09
N PHE A 128 2.04 -7.38 4.33
CA PHE A 128 1.40 -6.26 5.00
C PHE A 128 1.68 -4.93 4.28
N LEU A 129 2.91 -4.76 3.80
CA LEU A 129 3.28 -3.59 3.00
C LEU A 129 2.47 -3.51 1.70
N MET A 130 2.28 -4.63 1.00
CA MET A 130 1.50 -4.68 -0.24
C MET A 130 0.00 -4.47 0.01
N GLU A 131 -0.57 -5.09 1.05
CA GLU A 131 -1.99 -4.92 1.39
C GLU A 131 -2.32 -3.47 1.75
N CYS A 132 -1.49 -2.82 2.57
CA CYS A 132 -1.64 -1.40 2.87
C CYS A 132 -1.64 -0.55 1.57
N ASN A 133 -0.68 -0.79 0.67
CA ASN A 133 -0.64 -0.06 -0.60
C ASN A 133 -1.80 -0.41 -1.55
N HIS A 134 -2.35 -1.63 -1.50
CA HIS A 134 -3.56 -2.00 -2.24
C HIS A 134 -4.81 -1.26 -1.72
N GLU A 135 -4.95 -1.15 -0.40
CA GLU A 135 -6.03 -0.39 0.24
C GLU A 135 -5.96 1.10 -0.17
N TYR A 136 -4.78 1.72 -0.06
CA TYR A 136 -4.59 3.12 -0.47
C TYR A 136 -4.80 3.32 -1.97
N LYS A 137 -4.39 2.37 -2.82
CA LYS A 137 -4.74 2.40 -4.26
C LYS A 137 -6.26 2.38 -4.47
N GLY A 138 -7.01 1.65 -3.64
CA GLY A 138 -8.47 1.65 -3.64
C GLY A 138 -9.04 3.05 -3.36
N PHE A 139 -8.60 3.69 -2.28
CA PHE A 139 -9.01 5.06 -1.94
C PHE A 139 -8.65 6.06 -3.05
N LEU A 140 -7.42 5.99 -3.55
CA LEU A 140 -6.91 6.86 -4.60
C LEU A 140 -7.70 6.72 -5.92
N GLY A 141 -8.20 5.52 -6.20
CA GLY A 141 -9.07 5.23 -7.34
C GLY A 141 -10.43 5.93 -7.29
N CYS A 142 -10.88 6.42 -6.13
CA CYS A 142 -12.14 7.15 -5.98
C CYS A 142 -12.00 8.66 -6.31
N PHE A 143 -10.79 9.22 -6.20
CA PHE A 143 -10.60 10.66 -6.37
C PHE A 143 -10.87 11.22 -7.78
N PRO A 144 -10.65 10.50 -8.89
CA PRO A 144 -11.01 11.01 -10.22
C PRO A 144 -12.47 11.46 -10.31
N ASP A 145 -13.40 10.65 -9.80
CA ASP A 145 -14.83 10.96 -9.83
C ASP A 145 -15.19 12.06 -8.82
N ILE A 146 -14.62 12.01 -7.61
CA ILE A 146 -14.81 13.04 -6.58
C ILE A 146 -14.37 14.41 -7.12
N ILE A 147 -13.16 14.51 -7.67
CA ILE A 147 -12.61 15.74 -8.21
C ILE A 147 -13.40 16.18 -9.46
N GLY A 148 -13.80 15.25 -10.32
CA GLY A 148 -14.67 15.55 -11.47
C GLY A 148 -15.98 16.22 -11.07
N ALA A 149 -16.65 15.72 -10.03
CA ALA A 149 -17.88 16.31 -9.50
C ALA A 149 -17.63 17.73 -8.93
N HIS A 150 -16.54 17.93 -8.19
CA HIS A 150 -16.19 19.24 -7.64
C HIS A 150 -15.85 20.26 -8.74
N LYS A 151 -15.04 19.87 -9.73
CA LYS A 151 -14.71 20.73 -10.88
C LYS A 151 -15.95 21.10 -11.69
N GLY A 152 -16.87 20.16 -11.89
CA GLY A 152 -18.15 20.43 -12.56
C GLY A 152 -19.01 21.45 -11.81
N ALA A 153 -19.08 21.35 -10.48
CA ALA A 153 -19.80 22.32 -9.65
C ALA A 153 -19.15 23.72 -9.68
N ILE A 154 -17.83 23.80 -9.60
CA ILE A 154 -17.06 25.05 -9.71
C ILE A 154 -17.32 25.74 -11.05
N GLU A 155 -17.26 24.99 -12.15
CA GLU A 155 -17.51 25.55 -13.49
C GLU A 155 -18.93 26.08 -13.63
N LYS A 156 -19.93 25.38 -13.07
CA LYS A 156 -21.32 25.86 -13.07
C LYS A 156 -21.49 27.16 -12.28
N VAL A 157 -20.74 27.35 -11.19
CA VAL A 157 -20.74 28.62 -10.45
C VAL A 157 -20.08 29.73 -11.26
N LYS A 158 -19.00 29.46 -12.01
CA LYS A 158 -18.38 30.45 -12.92
C LYS A 158 -19.34 30.91 -14.03
N GLU A 159 -20.18 30.00 -14.53
CA GLU A 159 -21.20 30.32 -15.53
C GLU A 159 -22.42 31.07 -14.94
N SER A 160 -22.59 31.10 -13.62
CA SER A 160 -23.83 31.57 -12.97
C SER A 160 -24.18 33.03 -13.28
N ASP A 161 -23.19 33.92 -13.40
CA ASP A 161 -23.42 35.32 -13.77
C ASP A 161 -24.05 35.46 -15.15
N LYS A 162 -23.57 34.68 -16.12
CA LYS A 162 -24.15 34.63 -17.47
C LYS A 162 -25.56 34.05 -17.44
N LEU A 163 -25.82 33.05 -16.61
CA LEU A 163 -27.14 32.44 -16.46
C LEU A 163 -28.15 33.41 -15.83
N VAL A 164 -27.74 34.21 -14.86
CA VAL A 164 -28.56 35.29 -14.29
C VAL A 164 -28.82 36.38 -15.33
N ALA A 165 -27.78 36.83 -16.04
CA ALA A 165 -27.91 37.86 -17.08
C ALA A 165 -28.81 37.44 -18.26
N THR A 166 -28.93 36.14 -18.52
CA THR A 166 -29.81 35.57 -19.56
C THR A 166 -31.15 35.07 -19.01
N SER A 167 -31.50 35.41 -17.76
CA SER A 167 -32.74 35.04 -17.07
C SER A 167 -33.02 33.54 -17.03
N LYS A 168 -31.97 32.71 -17.07
CA LYS A 168 -32.10 31.23 -16.96
C LYS A 168 -32.20 30.75 -15.53
N ILE A 169 -31.65 31.51 -14.58
CA ILE A 169 -31.71 31.27 -13.14
C ILE A 169 -31.94 32.60 -12.41
N THR A 170 -32.41 32.54 -11.17
CA THR A 170 -32.57 33.73 -10.33
C THR A 170 -31.26 34.09 -9.60
N PRO A 171 -31.12 35.33 -9.11
CA PRO A 171 -30.01 35.69 -8.22
C PRO A 171 -29.93 34.84 -6.95
N GLN A 172 -31.09 34.38 -6.43
CA GLN A 172 -31.14 33.49 -5.26
C GLN A 172 -30.59 32.10 -5.60
N ASP A 173 -30.89 31.57 -6.78
CA ASP A 173 -30.32 30.29 -7.24
C ASP A 173 -28.80 30.37 -7.32
N LYS A 174 -28.26 31.49 -7.84
CA LYS A 174 -26.81 31.75 -7.84
C LYS A 174 -26.24 31.71 -6.42
N GLN A 175 -26.85 32.39 -5.46
CA GLN A 175 -26.39 32.38 -4.07
C GLN A 175 -26.37 30.96 -3.48
N ASN A 176 -27.41 30.17 -3.76
CA ASN A 176 -27.49 28.78 -3.32
C ASN A 176 -26.39 27.92 -3.97
N MET A 177 -26.06 28.15 -5.24
CA MET A 177 -24.95 27.46 -5.92
C MET A 177 -23.60 27.79 -5.29
N VAL A 178 -23.34 29.07 -4.98
CA VAL A 178 -22.11 29.52 -4.32
C VAL A 178 -21.98 28.88 -2.93
N LYS A 179 -23.05 28.93 -2.12
CA LYS A 179 -23.06 28.30 -0.80
C LYS A 179 -22.80 26.80 -0.90
N ARG A 180 -23.44 26.12 -1.85
CA ARG A 180 -23.29 24.67 -2.04
C ARG A 180 -21.86 24.27 -2.41
N VAL A 181 -21.22 25.00 -3.32
CA VAL A 181 -19.83 24.69 -3.68
C VAL A 181 -18.86 24.97 -2.52
N GLY A 182 -19.17 25.96 -1.67
CA GLY A 182 -18.48 26.18 -0.40
C GLY A 182 -18.57 24.97 0.53
N THR A 183 -19.78 24.44 0.76
CA THR A 183 -19.99 23.21 1.56
C THR A 183 -19.24 22.01 0.96
N MET A 184 -19.24 21.85 -0.36
CA MET A 184 -18.47 20.79 -1.04
C MET A 184 -16.97 20.91 -0.77
N SER A 185 -16.42 22.12 -0.84
CA SER A 185 -15.00 22.37 -0.55
C SER A 185 -14.64 22.03 0.90
N TYR A 186 -15.49 22.41 1.87
CA TYR A 186 -15.28 22.03 3.27
C TYR A 186 -15.32 20.51 3.47
N ALA A 187 -16.28 19.82 2.83
CA ALA A 187 -16.38 18.37 2.90
C ALA A 187 -15.13 17.69 2.30
N LEU A 188 -14.65 18.16 1.15
CA LEU A 188 -13.42 17.65 0.53
C LEU A 188 -12.20 17.87 1.42
N GLN A 189 -12.08 19.05 2.04
CA GLN A 189 -10.98 19.35 2.97
C GLN A 189 -11.06 18.49 4.24
N ALA A 190 -12.26 18.27 4.78
CA ALA A 190 -12.48 17.39 5.92
C ALA A 190 -12.06 15.95 5.61
N GLU A 191 -12.49 15.43 4.46
CA GLU A 191 -12.09 14.10 3.99
C GLU A 191 -10.58 13.99 3.78
N MET A 192 -9.95 15.02 3.19
CA MET A 192 -8.50 15.01 2.99
C MET A 192 -7.71 15.10 4.30
N ASN A 193 -8.19 15.83 5.30
CA ASN A 193 -7.61 15.82 6.64
C ASN A 193 -7.71 14.44 7.28
N HIS A 194 -8.87 13.78 7.13
CA HIS A 194 -9.06 12.40 7.59
C HIS A 194 -8.11 11.44 6.86
N PHE A 195 -8.08 11.48 5.53
CA PHE A 195 -7.19 10.69 4.70
C PHE A 195 -5.72 10.87 5.09
N HIS A 196 -5.25 12.11 5.28
CA HIS A 196 -3.88 12.39 5.67
C HIS A 196 -3.54 11.88 7.08
N SER A 197 -4.46 12.03 8.03
CA SER A 197 -4.26 11.54 9.40
C SER A 197 -4.05 10.02 9.42
N ASN A 198 -4.93 9.26 8.74
CA ASN A 198 -4.79 7.80 8.64
C ASN A 198 -3.54 7.42 7.85
N ARG A 199 -3.27 8.07 6.70
CA ARG A 199 -2.09 7.82 5.87
C ARG A 199 -0.78 7.90 6.66
N ILE A 200 -0.64 8.92 7.50
CA ILE A 200 0.58 9.07 8.32
C ILE A 200 0.72 7.89 9.28
N TYR A 201 -0.38 7.52 9.95
CA TYR A 201 -0.38 6.42 10.91
C TYR A 201 -0.12 5.06 10.26
N ASP A 202 -0.83 4.74 9.18
CA ASP A 202 -0.77 3.43 8.51
C ASP A 202 0.60 3.19 7.88
N TYR A 203 1.12 4.17 7.13
CA TYR A 203 2.44 4.03 6.50
C TYR A 203 3.56 3.97 7.54
N ASN A 204 3.47 4.74 8.62
CA ASN A 204 4.43 4.62 9.73
C ASN A 204 4.39 3.22 10.34
N SER A 205 3.20 2.67 10.58
CA SER A 205 3.03 1.36 11.21
C SER A 205 3.53 0.23 10.32
N VAL A 206 3.13 0.20 9.05
CA VAL A 206 3.47 -0.90 8.14
C VAL A 206 4.94 -0.89 7.72
N ILE A 207 5.55 0.29 7.54
CA ILE A 207 6.97 0.38 7.20
C ILE A 207 7.83 -0.05 8.40
N ARG A 208 7.44 0.34 9.63
CA ARG A 208 8.10 -0.14 10.83
C ARG A 208 8.02 -1.66 10.96
N LEU A 209 6.82 -2.24 10.80
CA LEU A 209 6.63 -3.70 10.80
C LEU A 209 7.51 -4.38 9.76
N TYR A 210 7.54 -3.86 8.53
CA TYR A 210 8.37 -4.40 7.46
C TYR A 210 9.86 -4.43 7.84
N LEU A 211 10.38 -3.32 8.38
CA LEU A 211 11.79 -3.23 8.79
C LEU A 211 12.11 -4.14 9.99
N GLU A 212 11.24 -4.18 11.01
CA GLU A 212 11.41 -5.04 12.18
C GLU A 212 11.49 -6.52 11.76
N GLN A 213 10.62 -6.95 10.85
CA GLN A 213 10.60 -8.32 10.34
C GLN A 213 11.79 -8.63 9.43
N GLN A 214 12.26 -7.67 8.62
CA GLN A 214 13.46 -7.82 7.79
C GLN A 214 14.71 -7.96 8.66
N VAL A 215 14.85 -7.19 9.75
CA VAL A 215 15.96 -7.34 10.71
C VAL A 215 15.99 -8.75 11.27
N GLN A 216 14.87 -9.23 11.81
CA GLN A 216 14.78 -10.59 12.37
C GLN A 216 15.11 -11.67 11.33
N PHE A 217 14.69 -11.48 10.08
CA PHE A 217 14.99 -12.40 8.98
C PHE A 217 16.49 -12.54 8.73
N TYR A 218 17.20 -11.42 8.58
CA TYR A 218 18.64 -11.44 8.33
C TYR A 218 19.43 -11.94 9.56
N GLU A 219 19.01 -11.60 10.78
CA GLU A 219 19.59 -12.14 12.01
C GLU A 219 19.45 -13.66 12.10
N THR A 220 18.28 -14.19 11.74
CA THR A 220 18.00 -15.64 11.72
C THR A 220 18.90 -16.36 10.72
N ILE A 221 19.09 -15.80 9.51
CA ILE A 221 20.00 -16.36 8.51
C ILE A 221 21.45 -16.34 9.03
N ALA A 222 21.89 -15.21 9.60
CA ALA A 222 23.24 -15.08 10.13
C ALA A 222 23.50 -16.11 11.23
N GLU A 223 22.55 -16.35 12.14
CA GLU A 223 22.68 -17.36 13.17
C GLU A 223 22.77 -18.79 12.61
N LYS A 224 21.94 -19.14 11.61
CA LYS A 224 22.04 -20.44 10.92
C LYS A 224 23.41 -20.66 10.29
N LEU A 225 23.95 -19.63 9.63
CA LEU A 225 25.28 -19.70 9.04
C LEU A 225 26.38 -19.83 10.11
N ARG A 226 26.27 -19.13 11.25
CA ARG A 226 27.20 -19.28 12.38
C ARG A 226 27.19 -20.70 12.95
N GLN A 227 26.01 -21.31 13.11
CA GLN A 227 25.89 -22.68 13.59
C GLN A 227 26.53 -23.69 12.64
N ALA A 228 26.35 -23.51 11.32
CA ALA A 228 27.03 -24.34 10.33
C ALA A 228 28.56 -24.15 10.36
N LEU A 229 29.02 -22.89 10.45
CA LEU A 229 30.44 -22.57 10.54
C LEU A 229 31.12 -23.19 11.76
N GLY A 230 30.46 -23.16 12.93
CA GLY A 230 30.98 -23.72 14.18
C GLY A 230 31.19 -25.24 14.16
N ARG A 231 30.70 -25.96 13.12
CA ARG A 231 30.94 -27.40 12.94
C ARG A 231 32.24 -27.72 12.20
N PHE A 232 32.85 -26.74 11.54
CA PHE A 232 34.11 -26.97 10.86
C PHE A 232 35.26 -27.06 11.89
N PRO A 233 36.14 -28.06 11.78
CA PRO A 233 37.28 -28.18 12.68
C PRO A 233 38.22 -26.98 12.50
N VAL A 234 38.73 -26.46 13.62
CA VAL A 234 39.83 -25.50 13.60
C VAL A 234 41.10 -26.28 13.31
N MET A 235 41.74 -25.98 12.17
CA MET A 235 43.02 -26.57 11.77
C MET A 235 44.20 -25.86 12.43
#